data_AF-A0A7C0WHS0-F1
#
_entry.id   AF-A0A7C0WHS0-F1
#
_cell.length_a   1.000
_cell.length_b   1.000
_cell.length_c   1.000
_cell.angle_alpha   90.00
_cell.angle_beta   90.00
_cell.angle_gamma   90.00
#
_symmetry.space_group_name_H-M   'P 1'
#
loop_
_entity.id
_entity.type
_entity.pdbx_description
1 polymer ?
#
loop_
_entity_poly.entity_id
_entity_poly.type
_entity_poly.pdbx_seq_one_letter_code
_entity_poly.pdbx_strand_id
1 'polypeptide(L)'
;MDDAPPGQTYQRSFQQVPRDLPKFFHLHLISDATGETLSAVVKAAIVQYSQIQSIEHVHSLVRNKRQLDRVLPEIEAAPGIVLYTLVNPELAKMLEDYCQSLNVPCVPVLATIMKVFESYLGAPSTPTVGGQHVLDAEYFHRIDALNFTMTHDDGRLPDNLSDADIVIVGISRTSKTPTSIYLAQRGFKTANVPLIPS
;
A
#
# COMPACT_ATOMS: atom_id res chain seq x y z
N MET A 1 0.61 17.17 -44.63
CA MET A 1 1.99 17.06 -44.15
C MET A 1 2.14 18.09 -43.05
N ASP A 2 1.42 17.91 -41.94
CA ASP A 2 1.59 16.83 -40.92
C ASP A 2 2.96 17.00 -40.27
N ASP A 3 3.12 17.16 -38.96
CA ASP A 3 2.42 16.51 -37.86
C ASP A 3 2.35 17.42 -36.63
N ALA A 4 1.16 17.54 -36.05
CA ALA A 4 0.96 17.93 -34.67
C ALA A 4 1.18 16.70 -33.75
N PRO A 5 1.81 16.85 -32.56
CA PRO A 5 2.06 15.72 -31.68
C PRO A 5 0.74 15.15 -31.10
N PRO A 6 0.62 13.82 -30.91
CA PRO A 6 -0.61 13.19 -30.44
C PRO A 6 -0.77 13.39 -28.92
N GLY A 7 -1.41 14.49 -28.56
CA GLY A 7 -2.13 14.66 -27.30
C GLY A 7 -3.61 14.36 -27.54
N GLN A 8 -3.98 13.08 -27.61
CA GLN A 8 -5.35 12.58 -27.69
C GLN A 8 -5.53 11.56 -26.56
N THR A 9 -6.60 11.45 -25.79
CA THR A 9 -7.85 12.19 -25.63
C THR A 9 -8.43 11.64 -24.33
N TYR A 10 -8.34 12.36 -23.21
CA TYR A 10 -9.14 12.07 -22.00
C TYR A 10 -10.15 13.19 -21.78
N GLN A 11 -10.88 13.52 -22.85
CA GLN A 11 -12.06 14.39 -22.77
C GLN A 11 -13.15 13.77 -23.63
N ARG A 12 -13.89 12.81 -23.06
CA ARG A 12 -15.27 12.55 -23.47
C ARG A 12 -16.14 12.27 -22.24
N SER A 13 -17.04 13.24 -22.02
CA SER A 13 -18.34 13.13 -21.37
C SER A 13 -18.42 12.45 -20.01
N PHE A 14 -17.99 13.16 -18.96
CA PHE A 14 -18.68 13.02 -17.67
C PHE A 14 -20.11 13.51 -17.85
N GLN A 15 -21.07 12.60 -17.76
CA GLN A 15 -22.50 12.91 -17.73
C GLN A 15 -22.78 14.00 -16.70
N GLN A 16 -23.79 14.82 -16.98
CA GLN A 16 -24.24 15.96 -16.18
C GLN A 16 -24.06 15.73 -14.67
N VAL A 17 -23.21 16.56 -14.06
CA VAL A 17 -23.02 16.59 -12.61
C VAL A 17 -24.37 16.85 -11.95
N PRO A 18 -24.90 15.93 -11.10
CA PRO A 18 -26.11 16.17 -10.34
C PRO A 18 -25.94 17.46 -9.51
N ARG A 19 -27.01 18.26 -9.38
CA ARG A 19 -26.97 19.57 -8.68
C ARG A 19 -26.59 19.46 -7.20
N ASP A 20 -26.56 18.25 -6.63
CA ASP A 20 -26.02 17.94 -5.31
C ASP A 20 -24.94 16.85 -5.44
N LEU A 21 -23.77 17.06 -4.84
CA LEU A 21 -22.72 16.06 -4.77
C LEU A 21 -23.22 14.85 -3.95
N PRO A 22 -22.93 13.60 -4.37
CA PRO A 22 -23.30 12.42 -3.60
C PRO A 22 -22.63 12.46 -2.23
N LYS A 23 -23.37 12.10 -1.17
CA LYS A 23 -22.84 12.03 0.20
C LYS A 23 -21.83 10.89 0.38
N PHE A 24 -21.94 9.83 -0.42
CA PHE A 24 -21.03 8.71 -0.40
C PHE A 24 -20.84 8.08 -1.80
N PHE A 25 -19.77 7.31 -1.97
CA PHE A 25 -19.50 6.50 -3.16
C PHE A 25 -18.78 5.19 -2.77
N HIS A 26 -18.93 4.15 -3.58
CA HIS A 26 -18.18 2.91 -3.42
C HIS A 26 -16.80 3.01 -4.07
N LEU A 27 -15.81 2.42 -3.41
CA LEU A 27 -14.42 2.37 -3.86
C LEU A 27 -13.88 0.96 -3.68
N HIS A 28 -13.57 0.28 -4.78
CA HIS A 28 -13.06 -1.09 -4.78
C HIS A 28 -11.55 -1.08 -4.98
N LEU A 29 -10.82 -1.71 -4.06
CA LEU A 29 -9.36 -1.79 -4.06
C LEU A 29 -8.93 -3.23 -4.32
N ILE A 30 -8.46 -3.52 -5.54
CA ILE A 30 -8.07 -4.88 -5.95
C ILE A 30 -6.53 -5.01 -6.04
N SER A 31 -5.96 -5.91 -5.25
CA SER A 31 -4.51 -6.14 -5.22
C SER A 31 -4.17 -7.62 -5.29
N ASP A 32 -3.10 -7.96 -6.00
CA ASP A 32 -2.46 -9.29 -5.98
C ASP A 32 -1.60 -9.51 -4.72
N ALA A 33 -1.37 -8.45 -3.94
CA ALA A 33 -0.68 -8.43 -2.65
C ALA A 33 -1.65 -8.04 -1.51
N THR A 34 -1.19 -7.27 -0.52
CA THR A 34 -1.99 -6.90 0.67
C THR A 34 -2.98 -5.76 0.40
N GLY A 35 -2.75 -4.93 -0.61
CA GLY A 35 -3.58 -3.74 -0.90
C GLY A 35 -3.11 -2.45 -0.21
N GLU A 36 -2.05 -2.49 0.61
CA GLU A 36 -1.56 -1.31 1.35
C GLU A 36 -1.20 -0.12 0.45
N THR A 37 -0.60 -0.39 -0.72
CA THR A 37 -0.30 0.65 -1.71
C THR A 37 -1.57 1.38 -2.17
N LEU A 38 -2.66 0.63 -2.42
CA LEU A 38 -3.94 1.23 -2.81
C LEU A 38 -4.51 2.05 -1.66
N SER A 39 -4.53 1.51 -0.44
CA SER A 39 -5.02 2.23 0.74
C SER A 39 -4.24 3.53 1.00
N ALA A 40 -2.92 3.53 0.82
CA ALA A 40 -2.10 4.72 0.97
C ALA A 40 -2.44 5.80 -0.06
N VAL A 41 -2.60 5.42 -1.34
CA VAL A 41 -2.98 6.33 -2.42
C VAL A 41 -4.37 6.90 -2.20
N VAL A 42 -5.33 6.05 -1.83
CA VAL A 42 -6.70 6.43 -1.53
C VAL A 42 -6.78 7.42 -0.38
N LYS A 43 -6.06 7.13 0.72
CA LYS A 43 -5.98 8.01 1.87
C LYS A 43 -5.44 9.39 1.50
N ALA A 44 -4.45 9.46 0.60
CA ALA A 44 -3.91 10.72 0.11
C ALA A 44 -4.91 11.48 -0.79
N ALA A 45 -5.68 10.77 -1.61
CA ALA A 45 -6.63 11.37 -2.55
C ALA A 45 -7.92 11.87 -1.86
N ILE A 46 -8.50 11.08 -0.96
CA ILE A 46 -9.80 11.38 -0.33
C ILE A 46 -9.76 12.61 0.57
N VAL A 47 -8.61 12.96 1.12
CA VAL A 47 -8.44 14.19 1.93
C VAL A 47 -8.83 15.46 1.15
N GLN A 48 -8.78 15.43 -0.19
CA GLN A 48 -9.23 16.53 -1.05
C GLN A 48 -10.75 16.65 -1.15
N TYR A 49 -11.51 15.65 -0.67
CA TYR A 49 -12.96 15.52 -0.82
C TYR A 49 -13.66 15.34 0.54
N SER A 50 -13.39 16.22 1.50
CA SER A 50 -13.85 16.11 2.90
C SER A 50 -15.38 16.05 3.11
N GLN A 51 -16.17 16.42 2.11
CA GLN A 51 -17.63 16.39 2.17
C GLN A 51 -18.26 15.09 1.63
N ILE A 52 -17.45 14.16 1.11
CA ILE A 52 -17.92 12.92 0.48
C ILE A 52 -17.28 11.73 1.19
N GLN A 53 -18.10 10.75 1.60
CA GLN A 53 -17.62 9.53 2.26
C GLN A 53 -17.33 8.41 1.26
N SER A 54 -16.15 7.79 1.32
CA SER A 54 -15.89 6.53 0.62
C SER A 54 -16.40 5.34 1.42
N ILE A 55 -17.00 4.37 0.72
CA ILE A 55 -17.24 3.02 1.23
C ILE A 55 -16.20 2.13 0.56
N GLU A 56 -15.16 1.76 1.30
CA GLU A 56 -14.03 0.99 0.79
C GLU A 56 -14.30 -0.52 0.84
N HIS A 57 -14.10 -1.18 -0.30
CA HIS A 57 -14.13 -2.63 -0.45
C HIS A 57 -12.72 -3.11 -0.82
N VAL A 58 -12.07 -3.86 0.07
CA VAL A 58 -10.68 -4.27 -0.10
C VAL A 58 -10.62 -5.74 -0.49
N HIS A 59 -10.07 -6.02 -1.68
CA HIS A 59 -9.87 -7.35 -2.23
C HIS A 59 -8.37 -7.63 -2.38
N SER A 60 -7.78 -8.18 -1.34
CA SER A 60 -6.36 -8.56 -1.30
C SER A 60 -6.14 -9.95 -1.88
N LEU A 61 -4.88 -10.24 -2.26
CA LEU A 61 -4.41 -11.54 -2.71
C LEU A 61 -5.12 -12.08 -3.97
N VAL A 62 -5.62 -11.20 -4.85
CA VAL A 62 -6.24 -11.58 -6.13
C VAL A 62 -5.14 -11.90 -7.15
N ARG A 63 -4.73 -13.17 -7.19
CA ARG A 63 -3.57 -13.67 -7.96
C ARG A 63 -3.95 -14.59 -9.10
N ASN A 64 -5.20 -15.02 -9.17
CA ASN A 64 -5.70 -15.90 -10.22
C ASN A 64 -7.15 -15.61 -10.59
N LYS A 65 -7.58 -16.17 -11.71
CA LYS A 65 -8.92 -15.98 -12.27
C LYS A 65 -10.03 -16.31 -11.28
N ARG A 66 -9.91 -17.43 -10.55
CA ARG A 66 -10.92 -17.87 -9.58
C ARG A 66 -11.13 -16.86 -8.45
N GLN A 67 -10.06 -16.17 -8.03
CA GLN A 67 -10.17 -15.11 -7.03
C GLN A 67 -10.82 -13.86 -7.63
N LEU A 68 -10.43 -13.48 -8.84
CA LEU A 68 -11.03 -12.35 -9.54
C LEU A 68 -12.53 -12.58 -9.79
N ASP A 69 -12.93 -13.77 -10.23
CA ASP A 69 -14.33 -14.17 -10.46
C ASP A 69 -15.21 -14.04 -9.20
N ARG A 70 -14.62 -14.04 -7.98
CA ARG A 70 -15.36 -13.79 -6.73
C ARG A 70 -15.58 -12.31 -6.46
N VAL A 71 -14.65 -11.47 -6.93
CA VAL A 71 -14.68 -10.02 -6.73
C VAL A 71 -15.62 -9.34 -7.72
N LEU A 72 -15.71 -9.83 -8.96
CA LEU A 72 -16.53 -9.20 -10.00
C LEU A 72 -18.00 -9.01 -9.58
N PRO A 73 -18.70 -10.00 -8.98
CA PRO A 73 -20.07 -9.82 -8.50
C PRO A 73 -20.20 -8.77 -7.38
N GLU A 74 -19.16 -8.56 -6.57
CA GLU A 74 -19.17 -7.53 -5.52
C GLU A 74 -19.10 -6.11 -6.12
N ILE A 75 -18.34 -5.95 -7.21
CA ILE A 75 -18.29 -4.69 -7.98
C ILE A 75 -19.65 -4.42 -8.64
N GLU A 76 -20.29 -5.44 -9.21
CA GLU A 76 -21.61 -5.31 -9.84
C GLU A 76 -22.71 -5.01 -8.82
N ALA A 77 -22.66 -5.62 -7.64
CA ALA A 77 -23.62 -5.39 -6.56
C ALA A 77 -23.51 -3.99 -5.94
N ALA A 78 -22.30 -3.41 -5.92
CA ALA A 78 -22.04 -2.08 -5.39
C ALA A 78 -21.16 -1.25 -6.34
N PRO A 79 -21.69 -0.78 -7.49
CA PRO A 79 -20.88 -0.09 -8.50
C PRO A 79 -20.19 1.17 -7.95
N GLY A 80 -18.91 1.33 -8.26
CA GLY A 80 -18.10 2.44 -7.76
C GLY A 80 -16.68 2.40 -8.31
N ILE A 81 -15.87 3.42 -8.01
CA ILE A 81 -14.51 3.54 -8.56
C ILE A 81 -13.69 2.29 -8.24
N VAL A 82 -13.00 1.74 -9.24
CA VAL A 82 -12.13 0.57 -9.10
C VAL A 82 -10.67 1.01 -9.24
N LEU A 83 -9.86 0.76 -8.22
CA LEU A 83 -8.42 0.99 -8.24
C LEU A 83 -7.71 -0.35 -8.06
N TYR A 84 -6.68 -0.60 -8.88
CA TYR A 84 -6.00 -1.90 -8.83
C TYR A 84 -4.48 -1.86 -8.95
N THR A 85 -3.84 -2.93 -8.48
CA THR A 85 -2.38 -3.19 -8.54
C THR A 85 -2.01 -4.55 -9.13
N LEU A 86 -2.95 -5.24 -9.79
CA LEU A 86 -2.74 -6.49 -10.51
C LEU A 86 -1.58 -6.39 -11.52
N VAL A 87 -0.51 -7.16 -11.31
CA VAL A 87 0.63 -7.21 -12.23
C VAL A 87 0.44 -8.21 -13.37
N ASN A 88 -0.49 -9.17 -13.23
CA ASN A 88 -0.81 -10.12 -14.29
C ASN A 88 -1.68 -9.43 -15.35
N PRO A 89 -1.21 -9.32 -16.62
CA PRO A 89 -1.92 -8.58 -17.66
C PRO A 89 -3.26 -9.22 -18.06
N GLU A 90 -3.39 -10.54 -17.96
CA GLU A 90 -4.65 -11.24 -18.26
C GLU A 90 -5.73 -10.94 -17.21
N LEU A 91 -5.35 -10.91 -15.93
CA LEU A 91 -6.26 -10.55 -14.84
C LEU A 91 -6.63 -9.07 -14.89
N ALA A 92 -5.66 -8.18 -15.15
CA ALA A 92 -5.90 -6.76 -15.31
C ALA A 92 -6.89 -6.50 -16.45
N LYS A 93 -6.66 -7.12 -17.63
CA LYS A 93 -7.56 -7.01 -18.77
C LYS A 93 -8.97 -7.52 -18.46
N MET A 94 -9.09 -8.67 -17.79
CA MET A 94 -10.40 -9.21 -17.40
C MET A 94 -11.17 -8.27 -16.47
N LEU A 95 -10.48 -7.66 -15.49
CA LEU A 95 -11.06 -6.66 -14.60
C LEU A 95 -11.50 -5.41 -15.38
N GLU A 96 -10.64 -4.88 -16.25
CA GLU A 96 -10.92 -3.70 -17.07
C GLU A 96 -12.11 -3.92 -18.01
N ASP A 97 -12.13 -5.04 -18.75
CA ASP A 97 -13.21 -5.39 -19.67
C ASP A 97 -14.56 -5.51 -18.92
N TYR A 98 -14.55 -6.11 -17.71
CA TYR A 98 -15.74 -6.21 -16.87
C TYR A 98 -16.21 -4.85 -16.33
N CYS A 99 -15.30 -4.03 -15.80
CA CYS A 99 -15.64 -2.67 -15.35
C CYS A 99 -16.16 -1.79 -16.49
N GLN A 100 -15.58 -1.93 -17.69
CA GLN A 100 -16.06 -1.25 -18.89
C GLN A 100 -17.49 -1.66 -19.24
N SER A 101 -17.83 -2.95 -19.12
CA SER A 101 -19.19 -3.45 -19.35
C SER A 101 -20.22 -2.86 -18.37
N LEU A 102 -19.80 -2.51 -17.16
CA LEU A 102 -20.61 -1.86 -16.12
C LEU A 102 -20.57 -0.33 -16.17
N ASN A 103 -19.82 0.26 -17.11
CA ASN A 103 -19.56 1.70 -17.19
C ASN A 103 -18.99 2.29 -15.88
N VAL A 104 -18.12 1.52 -15.23
CA VAL A 104 -17.48 1.87 -13.96
C VAL A 104 -16.02 2.28 -14.20
N PRO A 105 -15.54 3.39 -13.59
CA PRO A 105 -14.13 3.77 -13.69
C PRO A 105 -13.21 2.69 -13.11
N CYS A 106 -12.21 2.25 -13.88
CA CYS A 106 -11.21 1.29 -13.46
C CYS A 106 -9.81 1.81 -13.77
N VAL A 107 -8.93 1.90 -12.76
CA VAL A 107 -7.65 2.58 -12.85
C VAL A 107 -6.50 1.72 -12.30
N PRO A 108 -5.49 1.39 -13.13
CA PRO A 108 -4.22 0.84 -12.63
C PRO A 108 -3.41 1.93 -11.94
N VAL A 109 -3.27 1.86 -10.62
CA VAL A 109 -2.65 2.93 -9.81
C VAL A 109 -1.15 3.11 -10.12
N LEU A 110 -0.44 2.02 -10.41
CA LEU A 110 1.00 2.06 -10.62
C LEU A 110 1.43 2.20 -12.08
N ALA A 111 0.52 2.06 -13.05
CA ALA A 111 0.89 1.98 -14.48
C ALA A 111 1.69 3.20 -14.96
N THR A 112 1.30 4.41 -14.57
CA THR A 112 2.01 5.64 -14.95
C THR A 112 3.42 5.70 -14.36
N ILE A 113 3.56 5.32 -13.09
CA ILE A 113 4.87 5.33 -12.40
C ILE A 113 5.80 4.29 -13.05
N MET A 114 5.28 3.10 -13.35
CA MET A 114 6.06 2.05 -14.02
C MET A 114 6.55 2.50 -15.40
N LYS A 115 5.73 3.19 -16.20
CA LYS A 115 6.16 3.75 -17.49
C LYS A 115 7.28 4.78 -17.35
N VAL A 116 7.25 5.60 -16.30
CA VAL A 116 8.35 6.55 -16.01
C VAL A 116 9.63 5.79 -15.69
N PHE A 117 9.54 4.71 -14.91
CA PHE A 117 10.70 3.91 -14.55
C PHE A 117 11.28 3.19 -15.76
N GLU A 118 10.44 2.59 -16.61
CA GLU A 118 10.88 1.94 -17.86
C GLU A 118 11.59 2.91 -18.79
N SER A 119 10.99 4.10 -18.99
CA SER A 119 11.57 5.11 -19.87
C SER A 119 12.89 5.70 -19.34
N TYR A 120 13.00 5.88 -18.02
CA TYR A 120 14.19 6.45 -17.40
C TYR A 120 15.33 5.42 -17.24
N LEU A 121 15.01 4.18 -16.86
CA LEU A 121 15.99 3.13 -16.58
C LEU A 121 16.38 2.33 -17.83
N GLY A 122 15.64 2.44 -18.94
CA GLY A 122 15.90 1.72 -20.17
C GLY A 122 15.72 0.19 -20.05
N ALA A 123 15.04 -0.27 -19.00
CA ALA A 123 14.77 -1.67 -18.72
C ALA A 123 13.26 -1.91 -18.65
N PRO A 124 12.73 -2.98 -19.25
CA PRO A 124 11.31 -3.30 -19.17
C PRO A 124 10.91 -3.67 -17.74
N SER A 125 9.68 -3.33 -17.34
CA SER A 125 9.11 -3.83 -16.10
C SER A 125 9.05 -5.35 -16.14
N THR A 126 9.57 -6.00 -15.09
CA THR A 126 9.44 -7.45 -14.93
C THR A 126 8.25 -7.72 -14.00
N PRO A 127 7.11 -8.23 -14.50
CA PRO A 127 5.94 -8.47 -13.67
C PRO A 127 6.27 -9.54 -12.63
N THR A 128 6.36 -9.16 -11.36
CA THR A 128 6.62 -10.11 -10.26
C THR A 128 5.37 -10.22 -9.41
N VAL A 129 4.55 -11.24 -9.68
CA VAL A 129 3.36 -11.54 -8.87
C VAL A 129 3.80 -11.90 -7.48
N GLY A 130 3.30 -11.16 -6.48
CA GLY A 130 3.60 -11.47 -5.09
C GLY A 130 5.10 -11.43 -4.76
N GLY A 131 5.79 -10.33 -5.08
CA GLY A 131 7.17 -10.01 -4.66
C GLY A 131 7.43 -10.04 -3.13
N GLN A 132 6.53 -10.65 -2.37
CA GLN A 132 6.67 -11.00 -0.96
C GLN A 132 7.85 -11.93 -0.67
N HIS A 133 8.46 -12.61 -1.64
CA HIS A 133 9.62 -13.47 -1.35
C HIS A 133 10.89 -12.69 -0.98
N VAL A 134 10.99 -11.41 -1.33
CA VAL A 134 12.07 -10.53 -0.81
C VAL A 134 11.75 -10.06 0.63
N LEU A 135 10.49 -10.22 1.09
CA LEU A 135 10.10 -9.93 2.47
C LEU A 135 10.69 -10.92 3.45
N ASP A 136 11.09 -12.14 3.09
CA ASP A 136 11.54 -13.13 4.08
C ASP A 136 12.71 -12.59 4.91
N ALA A 137 13.77 -12.07 4.26
CA ALA A 137 14.93 -11.57 4.99
C ALA A 137 14.61 -10.32 5.82
N GLU A 138 13.88 -9.36 5.28
CA GLU A 138 13.53 -8.13 5.99
C GLU A 138 12.51 -8.38 7.12
N TYR A 139 11.57 -9.28 6.90
CA TYR A 139 10.61 -9.75 7.89
C TYR A 139 11.31 -10.49 9.03
N PHE A 140 12.17 -11.47 8.72
CA PHE A 140 12.95 -12.18 9.74
C PHE A 140 13.87 -11.22 10.50
N HIS A 141 14.46 -10.24 9.82
CA HIS A 141 15.26 -9.19 10.45
C HIS A 141 14.42 -8.33 11.43
N ARG A 142 13.20 -7.93 11.05
CA ARG A 142 12.28 -7.21 11.94
C ARG A 142 11.81 -8.06 13.13
N ILE A 143 11.57 -9.36 12.92
CA ILE A 143 11.23 -10.29 14.01
C ILE A 143 12.40 -10.44 14.99
N ASP A 144 13.63 -10.58 14.48
CA ASP A 144 14.84 -10.64 15.29
C ASP A 144 15.04 -9.33 16.09
N ALA A 145 14.86 -8.18 15.45
CA ALA A 145 14.90 -6.87 16.10
C ALA A 145 13.86 -6.73 17.22
N LEU A 146 12.62 -7.17 16.99
CA LEU A 146 11.56 -7.18 18.01
C LEU A 146 11.88 -8.09 19.19
N ASN A 147 12.37 -9.30 18.95
CA ASN A 147 12.75 -10.24 20.00
C ASN A 147 13.91 -9.70 20.85
N PHE A 148 14.92 -9.13 20.20
CA PHE A 148 16.01 -8.46 20.89
C PHE A 148 15.49 -7.31 21.76
N THR A 149 14.68 -6.42 21.19
CA THR A 149 14.17 -5.26 21.95
C THR A 149 13.27 -5.66 23.11
N MET A 150 12.40 -6.66 22.96
CA MET A 150 11.56 -7.14 24.06
C MET A 150 12.39 -7.73 25.20
N THR A 151 13.48 -8.43 24.89
CA THR A 151 14.38 -8.98 25.93
C THR A 151 15.23 -7.91 26.63
N HIS A 152 15.32 -6.69 26.06
CA HIS A 152 16.18 -5.60 26.53
C HIS A 152 15.39 -4.35 26.99
N ASP A 153 14.06 -4.46 27.15
CA ASP A 153 13.21 -3.35 27.60
C ASP A 153 13.26 -3.12 29.12
N ASP A 154 13.52 -4.19 29.88
CA ASP A 154 13.43 -4.22 31.35
C ASP A 154 14.54 -3.45 32.08
N GLY A 155 15.45 -2.79 31.36
CA GLY A 155 16.44 -1.87 31.91
C GLY A 155 17.57 -2.51 32.72
N ARG A 156 17.73 -3.84 32.67
CA ARG A 156 18.96 -4.51 33.14
C ARG A 156 20.07 -4.26 32.12
N LEU A 157 21.32 -4.07 32.56
CA LEU A 157 22.48 -4.08 31.66
C LEU A 157 22.63 -5.51 31.10
N PRO A 158 22.35 -5.73 29.81
CA PRO A 158 22.39 -7.07 29.23
C PRO A 158 23.82 -7.40 28.80
N ASP A 159 24.23 -8.66 28.97
CA ASP A 159 25.57 -9.14 28.60
C ASP A 159 25.87 -9.00 27.09
N ASN A 160 24.84 -8.77 26.28
CA ASN A 160 24.85 -8.66 24.82
C ASN A 160 24.42 -7.28 24.31
N LEU A 161 24.66 -6.20 25.08
CA LEU A 161 24.42 -4.82 24.62
C LEU A 161 25.17 -4.46 23.33
N SER A 162 26.29 -5.14 23.05
CA SER A 162 27.06 -5.00 21.81
C SER A 162 26.27 -5.34 20.55
N ASP A 163 25.19 -6.11 20.68
CA ASP A 163 24.38 -6.59 19.55
C ASP A 163 23.24 -5.61 19.21
N ALA A 164 23.13 -4.50 19.96
CA ALA A 164 22.14 -3.46 19.72
C ALA A 164 22.60 -2.51 18.60
N ASP A 165 21.71 -2.26 17.64
CA ASP A 165 21.87 -1.20 16.63
C ASP A 165 21.69 0.19 17.25
N ILE A 166 20.80 0.29 18.24
CA ILE A 166 20.42 1.54 18.89
C ILE A 166 20.35 1.32 20.42
N VAL A 167 20.97 2.22 21.18
CA VAL A 167 20.87 2.24 22.64
C VAL A 167 20.16 3.52 23.08
N ILE A 168 19.03 3.37 23.76
CA ILE A 168 18.28 4.49 24.32
C ILE A 168 18.64 4.62 25.80
N VAL A 169 19.29 5.72 26.14
CA VAL A 169 19.67 6.05 27.51
C VAL A 169 18.71 7.12 28.07
N GLY A 170 18.15 6.90 29.26
CA GLY A 170 17.34 7.93 29.90
C GLY A 170 16.72 7.51 31.22
N ILE A 171 16.27 8.51 32.00
CA ILE A 171 15.60 8.30 33.29
C ILE A 171 14.29 7.51 33.13
N SER A 172 13.81 6.86 34.18
CA SER A 172 12.57 6.07 34.12
C SER A 172 11.37 6.90 33.64
N ARG A 173 10.45 6.28 32.89
CA ARG A 173 9.20 6.87 32.36
C ARG A 173 9.35 7.95 31.27
N THR A 174 10.43 7.95 30.48
CA THR A 174 10.64 8.88 29.34
C THR A 174 10.37 8.26 27.97
N SER A 175 9.29 7.48 27.83
CA SER A 175 8.89 6.87 26.55
C SER A 175 9.92 5.95 25.88
N LYS A 176 10.91 5.44 26.64
CA LYS A 176 11.94 4.52 26.11
C LYS A 176 11.31 3.26 25.51
N THR A 177 10.40 2.62 26.24
CA THR A 177 9.68 1.41 25.79
C THR A 177 8.85 1.62 24.50
N PRO A 178 7.97 2.63 24.40
CA PRO A 178 7.31 2.92 23.12
C PRO A 178 8.26 3.22 21.96
N THR A 179 9.37 3.93 22.24
CA THR A 179 10.34 4.32 21.21
C THR A 179 11.16 3.12 20.73
N SER A 180 11.62 2.27 21.64
CA SER A 180 12.38 1.06 21.31
C SER A 180 11.54 0.09 20.50
N ILE A 181 10.27 -0.13 20.86
CA ILE A 181 9.34 -0.99 20.10
C ILE A 181 9.10 -0.43 18.70
N TYR A 182 8.92 0.89 18.56
CA TYR A 182 8.76 1.53 17.26
C TYR A 182 9.98 1.31 16.34
N LEU A 183 11.19 1.45 16.89
CA LEU A 183 12.43 1.23 16.14
C LEU A 183 12.61 -0.25 15.77
N ALA A 184 12.23 -1.17 16.65
CA ALA A 184 12.25 -2.60 16.37
C ALA A 184 11.28 -3.00 15.25
N GLN A 185 10.10 -2.38 15.16
CA GLN A 185 9.18 -2.55 14.03
C GLN A 185 9.76 -2.09 12.69
N ARG A 186 10.79 -1.24 12.73
CA ARG A 186 11.56 -0.78 11.57
C ARG A 186 12.81 -1.64 11.30
N GLY A 187 13.08 -2.65 12.11
CA GLY A 187 14.20 -3.57 11.95
C GLY A 187 15.40 -3.31 12.84
N PHE A 188 15.36 -2.33 13.76
CA PHE A 188 16.52 -2.01 14.60
C PHE A 188 16.48 -2.71 15.96
N LYS A 189 17.53 -3.47 16.29
CA LYS A 189 17.78 -4.03 17.63
C LYS A 189 18.02 -2.90 18.61
N THR A 190 16.99 -2.56 19.38
CA THR A 190 17.02 -1.42 20.30
C THR A 190 17.06 -1.88 21.75
N ALA A 191 18.02 -1.38 22.53
CA ALA A 191 18.16 -1.67 23.96
C ALA A 191 17.89 -0.43 24.82
N ASN A 192 17.19 -0.61 25.95
CA ASN A 192 16.88 0.47 26.88
C ASN A 192 17.79 0.43 28.11
N VAL A 193 18.60 1.47 28.30
CA VAL A 193 19.53 1.59 29.44
C VAL A 193 19.05 2.69 30.39
N PRO A 194 18.77 2.39 31.67
CA PRO A 194 18.34 3.40 32.62
C PRO A 194 19.50 4.33 32.98
N LEU A 195 19.27 5.63 32.88
CA LEU A 195 20.16 6.62 33.47
C LEU A 195 19.74 6.85 34.93
N ILE A 196 20.60 6.45 35.88
CA ILE A 196 20.41 6.71 37.31
C ILE A 196 21.30 7.90 37.69
N PRO A 197 20.74 9.06 38.05
CA PRO A 197 21.54 10.19 38.53
C PRO A 197 22.24 9.80 39.84
N SER A 198 23.55 10.04 39.89
CA SER A 198 24.38 9.98 41.12
C SER A 198 24.32 11.29 41.89
#